data_AF-A0A3N5ZPQ4-F1
#
_entry.id   AF-A0A3N5ZPQ4-F1
#
_cell.length_a   1.000
_cell.length_b   1.000
_cell.length_c   1.000
_cell.angle_alpha   90.00
_cell.angle_beta   90.00
_cell.angle_gamma   90.00
#
_symmetry.space_group_name_H-M   'P 1'
#
loop_
_entity.id
_entity.type
_entity.pdbx_description
1 polymer ?
#
loop_
_entity_poly.entity_id
_entity_poly.type
_entity_poly.pdbx_seq_one_letter_code
_entity_poly.pdbx_strand_id
1 'polypeptide(L)'
;MHEESRRKNFVRFLIAMSALSVIAWQDAATPAGPRWAGLRSSVYGIRPFPSPDQWGVAFNTMTGNFDAATPVAVWNVGPLRGKIEGCLLEFPGQNSANPKIAFAEVDRHEEYLRHFDSQGVKVFLQVEPGFAEVDQLIDLVLTRYKHHPCVAGFGIDVEWYKNVTNGKDGVPVTDSEVQAWDTRVKSHNPAYRLFVKHFNKSFLCPTYRGDVIFVDDSQQFASYEDFLEEMSEFSEFFHPNTVLYQTGYRADKTWWSRFDNPVQELGRELAKRTRQECGIVWVDFTARDVLKGALGDSSSAPVRRGESVTEVRGRLYLDGQAVTIRIRDGLIDGITRDDRAPSPATLPFVGPGLIDNQVNGYLGVAFTSDSLDVESVRKATQGLWKAGVTTYLPTLTTHTRETLLKSFAALTRAMKDPALARSIPGFHLEGPYISPVDGYRGAHNRDWVRAPDWEEFQALNQAAGNRILQVSLAPEVEGATEFIRRLTEVGVRVGLAHHNGSAEIIKAA
;
A
#
# COMPACT_ATOMS: atom_id res chain seq x y z
N MET A 1 -22.32 38.49 -42.98
CA MET A 1 -23.69 38.09 -42.56
C MET A 1 -24.08 36.67 -43.03
N HIS A 2 -23.12 35.77 -43.30
CA HIS A 2 -23.39 34.38 -43.70
C HIS A 2 -22.58 33.32 -42.92
N GLU A 3 -21.75 33.73 -41.96
CA GLU A 3 -20.91 32.82 -41.17
C GLU A 3 -21.42 32.64 -39.73
N GLU A 4 -22.10 33.65 -39.19
CA GLU A 4 -22.73 33.61 -37.86
C GLU A 4 -24.03 32.78 -37.83
N SER A 5 -24.70 32.65 -38.98
CA SER A 5 -25.90 31.81 -39.12
C SER A 5 -25.57 30.32 -39.22
N ARG A 6 -24.36 29.93 -39.67
CA ARG A 6 -23.92 28.52 -39.72
C ARG A 6 -23.48 28.02 -38.34
N ARG A 7 -22.85 28.87 -37.52
CA ARG A 7 -22.50 28.53 -36.12
C ARG A 7 -23.73 28.36 -35.21
N LYS A 8 -24.78 29.18 -35.37
CA LYS A 8 -26.00 29.06 -34.55
C LYS A 8 -26.85 27.82 -34.91
N ASN A 9 -26.79 27.33 -36.15
CA ASN A 9 -27.49 26.10 -36.55
C ASN A 9 -26.71 24.82 -36.18
N PHE A 10 -25.37 24.86 -36.16
CA PHE A 10 -24.56 23.73 -35.69
C PHE A 10 -24.65 23.52 -34.17
N VAL A 11 -24.71 24.62 -33.40
CA VAL A 11 -24.91 24.56 -31.93
C VAL A 11 -26.33 24.11 -31.57
N ARG A 12 -27.35 24.45 -32.38
CA ARG A 12 -28.72 23.90 -32.21
C ARG A 12 -28.86 22.44 -32.61
N PHE A 13 -28.04 21.95 -33.55
CA PHE A 13 -27.99 20.53 -33.92
C PHE A 13 -27.31 19.67 -32.84
N LEU A 14 -26.28 20.21 -32.17
CA LEU A 14 -25.61 19.58 -31.03
C LEU A 14 -26.44 19.61 -29.73
N ILE A 15 -27.26 20.65 -29.52
CA ILE A 15 -28.18 20.71 -28.37
C ILE A 15 -29.46 19.89 -28.61
N ALA A 16 -29.83 19.59 -29.86
CA ALA A 16 -30.96 18.71 -30.18
C ALA A 16 -30.62 17.21 -30.14
N MET A 17 -29.34 16.82 -30.22
CA MET A 17 -28.90 15.43 -29.99
C MET A 17 -28.67 15.08 -28.52
N SER A 18 -28.73 16.06 -27.61
CA SER A 18 -28.68 15.84 -26.15
C SER A 18 -30.06 15.71 -25.50
N ALA A 19 -31.13 15.66 -26.30
CA ALA A 19 -32.50 15.55 -25.80
C ALA A 19 -33.39 14.71 -26.74
N LEU A 20 -33.05 13.43 -26.97
CA LEU A 20 -33.98 12.40 -27.48
C LEU A 20 -33.35 11.00 -27.45
N SER A 21 -33.21 10.47 -26.24
CA SER A 21 -33.28 9.02 -25.99
C SER A 21 -33.59 8.80 -24.52
N VAL A 22 -34.76 9.29 -24.07
CA VAL A 22 -35.47 8.65 -22.96
C VAL A 22 -36.03 7.35 -23.53
N ILE A 23 -35.16 6.35 -23.64
CA ILE A 23 -35.62 4.97 -23.72
C ILE A 23 -36.20 4.70 -22.34
N ALA A 24 -37.50 4.41 -22.30
CA ALA A 24 -38.13 3.86 -21.12
C ALA A 24 -37.44 2.52 -20.84
N TRP A 25 -36.50 2.52 -19.89
CA TRP A 25 -35.97 1.30 -19.31
C TRP A 25 -37.12 0.64 -18.57
N GLN A 26 -37.57 -0.51 -19.07
CA GLN A 26 -38.35 -1.43 -18.25
C GLN A 26 -37.53 -1.73 -16.99
N ASP A 27 -38.16 -1.58 -15.83
CA ASP A 27 -37.62 -1.84 -14.50
C ASP A 27 -37.06 -3.27 -14.38
N ALA A 28 -35.81 -3.46 -14.80
CA ALA A 28 -34.94 -4.44 -14.19
C ALA A 28 -34.31 -3.72 -13.00
N ALA A 29 -34.71 -4.12 -11.79
CA ALA A 29 -34.27 -3.49 -10.54
C ALA A 29 -32.77 -3.14 -10.60
N THR A 30 -32.46 -1.84 -10.54
CA THR A 30 -31.08 -1.35 -10.42
C THR A 30 -30.40 -2.14 -9.31
N PRO A 31 -29.24 -2.77 -9.54
CA PRO A 31 -28.57 -3.57 -8.52
C PRO A 31 -28.38 -2.74 -7.24
N ALA A 32 -28.75 -3.29 -6.08
CA ALA A 32 -28.59 -2.62 -4.79
C ALA A 32 -27.11 -2.37 -4.40
N GLY A 33 -26.16 -2.92 -5.17
CA GLY A 33 -24.73 -2.81 -4.99
C GLY A 33 -23.96 -3.76 -5.93
N PRO A 34 -22.62 -3.80 -5.80
CA PRO A 34 -21.78 -4.70 -6.57
C PRO A 34 -22.04 -6.17 -6.19
N ARG A 35 -21.90 -7.08 -7.18
CA ARG A 35 -22.09 -8.52 -6.96
C ARG A 35 -20.90 -9.16 -6.24
N TRP A 36 -19.72 -8.55 -6.34
CA TRP A 36 -18.51 -8.99 -5.68
C TRP A 36 -17.97 -7.88 -4.78
N ALA A 37 -17.54 -8.22 -3.57
CA ALA A 37 -16.90 -7.28 -2.67
C ALA A 37 -15.77 -7.98 -1.91
N GLY A 38 -14.60 -7.36 -1.80
CA GLY A 38 -13.54 -7.96 -1.02
C GLY A 38 -12.21 -7.22 -1.12
N LEU A 39 -11.11 -7.95 -1.03
CA LEU A 39 -9.80 -7.36 -0.78
C LEU A 39 -8.74 -7.91 -1.74
N ARG A 40 -7.77 -7.07 -2.08
CA ARG A 40 -6.52 -7.50 -2.70
C ARG A 40 -5.46 -7.72 -1.63
N SER A 41 -4.76 -8.84 -1.69
CA SER A 41 -3.61 -9.16 -0.85
C SER A 41 -2.31 -9.02 -1.64
N SER A 42 -1.30 -8.38 -1.04
CA SER A 42 0.08 -8.45 -1.51
C SER A 42 1.08 -8.52 -0.35
N VAL A 43 2.23 -9.16 -0.60
CA VAL A 43 3.27 -9.33 0.44
C VAL A 43 4.01 -8.05 0.82
N TYR A 44 3.85 -7.01 0.02
CA TYR A 44 4.39 -5.68 0.24
C TYR A 44 3.30 -4.66 0.64
N GLY A 45 2.05 -5.10 0.80
CA GLY A 45 0.93 -4.27 1.19
C GLY A 45 0.77 -4.15 2.71
N ILE A 46 -0.18 -4.88 3.28
CA ILE A 46 -0.52 -4.76 4.71
C ILE A 46 0.54 -5.38 5.63
N ARG A 47 0.99 -4.62 6.65
CA ARG A 47 1.96 -5.09 7.67
C ARG A 47 1.60 -4.67 9.09
N PRO A 48 1.68 -5.55 10.12
CA PRO A 48 1.89 -6.99 10.02
C PRO A 48 0.81 -7.65 9.15
N PHE A 49 1.16 -8.74 8.47
CA PHE A 49 0.23 -9.45 7.60
C PHE A 49 -0.85 -10.12 8.46
N PRO A 50 -2.14 -9.92 8.18
CA PRO A 50 -3.23 -10.45 9.00
C PRO A 50 -3.25 -11.97 9.03
N SER A 51 -3.71 -12.56 10.14
CA SER A 51 -3.96 -14.00 10.26
C SER A 51 -5.11 -14.46 9.35
N PRO A 52 -5.26 -15.77 9.09
CA PRO A 52 -6.40 -16.30 8.32
C PRO A 52 -7.76 -15.84 8.88
N ASP A 53 -7.95 -15.89 10.20
CA ASP A 53 -9.19 -15.42 10.84
C ASP A 53 -9.44 -13.92 10.61
N GLN A 54 -8.40 -13.08 10.68
CA GLN A 54 -8.52 -11.64 10.43
C GLN A 54 -8.92 -11.35 8.98
N TRP A 55 -8.37 -12.10 8.02
CA TRP A 55 -8.81 -12.02 6.64
C TRP A 55 -10.28 -12.47 6.48
N GLY A 56 -10.68 -13.55 7.15
CA GLY A 56 -12.08 -13.99 7.17
C GLY A 56 -13.04 -12.90 7.67
N VAL A 57 -12.73 -12.28 8.81
CA VAL A 57 -13.52 -11.15 9.35
C VAL A 57 -13.54 -9.97 8.37
N ALA A 58 -12.41 -9.66 7.74
CA ALA A 58 -12.29 -8.55 6.80
C ALA A 58 -13.13 -8.76 5.53
N PHE A 59 -13.12 -9.97 4.95
CA PHE A 59 -13.99 -10.29 3.82
C PHE A 59 -15.47 -10.17 4.20
N ASN A 60 -15.86 -10.70 5.36
CA ASN A 60 -17.23 -10.58 5.87
C ASN A 60 -17.64 -9.11 6.09
N THR A 61 -16.73 -8.28 6.59
CA THR A 61 -16.97 -6.84 6.79
C THR A 61 -17.11 -6.12 5.44
N MET A 62 -16.27 -6.43 4.46
CA MET A 62 -16.38 -5.89 3.10
C MET A 62 -17.73 -6.23 2.48
N THR A 63 -18.13 -7.50 2.48
CA THR A 63 -19.40 -7.94 1.89
C THR A 63 -20.60 -7.44 2.66
N GLY A 64 -20.50 -7.26 3.99
CA GLY A 64 -21.57 -6.72 4.83
C GLY A 64 -22.02 -5.30 4.46
N ASN A 65 -21.30 -4.60 3.58
CA ASN A 65 -21.70 -3.30 3.04
C ASN A 65 -22.78 -3.39 1.96
N PHE A 66 -23.00 -4.58 1.37
CA PHE A 66 -23.83 -4.76 0.18
C PHE A 66 -24.72 -6.00 0.28
N ASP A 67 -25.95 -5.88 -0.18
CA ASP A 67 -26.91 -6.99 -0.15
C ASP A 67 -26.48 -8.10 -1.13
N ALA A 68 -26.31 -9.31 -0.61
CA ALA A 68 -25.96 -10.52 -1.39
C ALA A 68 -24.65 -10.46 -2.19
N ALA A 69 -23.69 -9.61 -1.80
CA ALA A 69 -22.35 -9.61 -2.41
C ALA A 69 -21.58 -10.89 -2.07
N THR A 70 -20.89 -11.44 -3.07
CA THR A 70 -19.99 -12.59 -2.92
C THR A 70 -18.61 -12.11 -2.46
N PRO A 71 -18.03 -12.68 -1.39
CA PRO A 71 -16.68 -12.31 -0.95
C PRO A 71 -15.65 -12.72 -2.00
N VAL A 72 -14.80 -11.78 -2.42
CA VAL A 72 -13.73 -12.03 -3.41
C VAL A 72 -12.35 -11.67 -2.86
N ALA A 73 -11.37 -12.50 -3.16
CA ALA A 73 -9.97 -12.25 -2.85
C ALA A 73 -9.15 -12.18 -4.13
N VAL A 74 -8.55 -11.03 -4.40
CA VAL A 74 -7.45 -10.93 -5.37
C VAL A 74 -6.17 -11.26 -4.61
N TRP A 75 -5.70 -12.50 -4.72
CA TRP A 75 -4.68 -13.03 -3.81
C TRP A 75 -3.36 -13.24 -4.53
N ASN A 76 -2.41 -12.32 -4.33
CA ASN A 76 -1.11 -12.42 -4.97
C ASN A 76 -0.29 -13.57 -4.37
N VAL A 77 0.02 -14.55 -5.22
CA VAL A 77 0.83 -15.74 -4.87
C VAL A 77 2.17 -15.78 -5.61
N GLY A 78 2.40 -14.78 -6.45
CA GLY A 78 3.55 -14.70 -7.35
C GLY A 78 4.00 -13.27 -7.57
N PRO A 79 4.49 -12.54 -6.56
CA PRO A 79 5.00 -11.19 -6.74
C PRO A 79 6.24 -11.15 -7.64
N LEU A 80 6.50 -9.98 -8.22
CA LEU A 80 7.69 -9.72 -9.02
C LEU A 80 8.95 -9.89 -8.16
N ARG A 81 9.94 -10.56 -8.72
CA ARG A 81 11.30 -10.65 -8.17
C ARG A 81 12.30 -10.05 -9.14
N GLY A 82 12.61 -8.78 -8.92
CA GLY A 82 13.55 -8.02 -9.75
C GLY A 82 14.90 -8.70 -9.98
N LYS A 83 15.43 -9.44 -8.98
CA LYS A 83 16.73 -10.15 -9.10
C LYS A 83 16.78 -11.16 -10.26
N ILE A 84 15.65 -11.80 -10.58
CA ILE A 84 15.56 -12.73 -11.71
C ILE A 84 14.78 -12.13 -12.88
N GLU A 85 14.32 -10.89 -12.72
CA GLU A 85 13.44 -10.19 -13.66
C GLU A 85 12.18 -11.02 -14.01
N GLY A 86 11.59 -11.65 -13.01
CA GLY A 86 10.48 -12.58 -13.23
C GLY A 86 9.65 -12.75 -11.97
N CYS A 87 8.99 -13.89 -11.84
CA CYS A 87 8.02 -14.14 -10.78
C CYS A 87 8.63 -15.00 -9.65
N LEU A 88 8.39 -14.62 -8.39
CA LEU A 88 8.63 -15.47 -7.23
C LEU A 88 7.33 -16.14 -6.81
N LEU A 89 7.17 -17.42 -7.13
CA LEU A 89 6.09 -18.23 -6.61
C LEU A 89 6.33 -18.49 -5.12
N GLU A 90 5.39 -18.06 -4.28
CA GLU A 90 5.54 -18.07 -2.83
C GLU A 90 5.18 -19.42 -2.18
N PHE A 91 5.59 -20.49 -2.86
CA PHE A 91 5.50 -21.87 -2.40
C PHE A 91 6.68 -22.71 -2.89
N PRO A 92 6.97 -23.86 -2.25
CA PRO A 92 8.03 -24.74 -2.68
C PRO A 92 7.72 -25.38 -4.03
N GLY A 93 8.71 -25.40 -4.90
CA GLY A 93 8.65 -26.09 -6.19
C GLY A 93 10.01 -26.61 -6.59
N GLN A 94 10.04 -27.47 -7.60
CA GLN A 94 11.29 -27.87 -8.22
C GLN A 94 11.80 -26.71 -9.08
N ASN A 95 13.13 -26.55 -9.17
CA ASN A 95 13.73 -25.57 -10.08
C ASN A 95 13.10 -25.73 -11.46
N SER A 96 12.32 -24.72 -11.87
CA SER A 96 11.79 -24.71 -13.22
C SER A 96 12.99 -24.56 -14.17
N ALA A 97 12.94 -25.19 -15.34
CA ALA A 97 13.93 -24.93 -16.38
C ALA A 97 13.92 -23.43 -16.82
N ASN A 98 12.90 -22.67 -16.42
CA ASN A 98 12.77 -21.25 -16.69
C ASN A 98 13.51 -20.41 -15.62
N PRO A 99 14.58 -19.69 -15.99
CA PRO A 99 15.31 -18.84 -15.04
C PRO A 99 14.51 -17.65 -14.53
N LYS A 100 13.36 -17.34 -15.14
CA LYS A 100 12.45 -16.25 -14.75
C LYS A 100 11.41 -16.67 -13.71
N ILE A 101 11.40 -17.92 -13.26
CA ILE A 101 10.50 -18.40 -12.21
C ILE A 101 11.34 -18.93 -11.05
N ALA A 102 11.13 -18.36 -9.87
CA ALA A 102 11.70 -18.85 -8.62
C ALA A 102 10.62 -19.31 -7.65
N PHE A 103 11.01 -20.15 -6.69
CA PHE A 103 10.14 -20.68 -5.65
C PHE A 103 10.62 -20.24 -4.27
N ALA A 104 9.68 -20.00 -3.36
CA ALA A 104 9.98 -19.82 -1.94
C ALA A 104 10.20 -21.17 -1.25
N GLU A 105 10.95 -21.18 -0.14
CA GLU A 105 11.20 -22.41 0.63
C GLU A 105 9.98 -22.87 1.45
N VAL A 106 9.05 -21.96 1.71
CA VAL A 106 7.86 -22.19 2.54
C VAL A 106 6.64 -21.69 1.78
N ASP A 107 5.56 -22.47 1.87
CA ASP A 107 4.26 -22.09 1.34
C ASP A 107 3.60 -21.02 2.22
N ARG A 108 3.35 -19.85 1.63
CA ARG A 108 2.78 -18.71 2.35
C ARG A 108 1.26 -18.64 2.28
N HIS A 109 0.60 -19.51 1.51
CA HIS A 109 -0.81 -19.34 1.15
C HIS A 109 -1.70 -20.52 1.55
N GLU A 110 -1.14 -21.72 1.66
CA GLU A 110 -1.88 -22.94 1.98
C GLU A 110 -2.77 -22.79 3.24
N GLU A 111 -2.27 -22.16 4.30
CA GLU A 111 -3.05 -21.94 5.53
C GLU A 111 -4.25 -20.99 5.31
N TYR A 112 -4.07 -19.95 4.48
CA TYR A 112 -5.12 -18.99 4.17
C TYR A 112 -6.18 -19.59 3.26
N LEU A 113 -5.78 -20.29 2.20
CA LEU A 113 -6.71 -20.93 1.27
C LEU A 113 -7.55 -22.00 1.98
N ARG A 114 -6.93 -22.80 2.86
CA ARG A 114 -7.66 -23.76 3.71
C ARG A 114 -8.69 -23.09 4.61
N HIS A 115 -8.36 -21.93 5.16
CA HIS A 115 -9.32 -21.16 5.95
C HIS A 115 -10.50 -20.68 5.07
N PHE A 116 -10.20 -20.13 3.90
CA PHE A 116 -11.18 -19.59 2.95
C PHE A 116 -12.14 -20.64 2.37
N ASP A 117 -11.72 -21.90 2.26
CA ASP A 117 -12.56 -23.01 1.79
C ASP A 117 -13.90 -23.14 2.51
N SER A 118 -13.93 -22.76 3.79
CA SER A 118 -15.12 -22.82 4.65
C SER A 118 -15.92 -21.52 4.73
N GLN A 119 -15.45 -20.44 4.12
CA GLN A 119 -15.97 -19.07 4.29
C GLN A 119 -16.71 -18.54 3.06
N GLY A 120 -16.83 -19.34 1.99
CA GLY A 120 -17.48 -18.93 0.75
C GLY A 120 -16.72 -17.88 -0.07
N VAL A 121 -15.49 -17.53 0.33
CA VAL A 121 -14.61 -16.60 -0.38
C VAL A 121 -14.22 -17.19 -1.73
N LYS A 122 -14.31 -16.38 -2.78
CA LYS A 122 -13.84 -16.71 -4.12
C LYS A 122 -12.48 -16.09 -4.36
N VAL A 123 -11.47 -16.94 -4.48
CA VAL A 123 -10.06 -16.53 -4.56
C VAL A 123 -9.58 -16.61 -6.00
N PHE A 124 -9.11 -15.49 -6.53
CA PHE A 124 -8.34 -15.46 -7.77
C PHE A 124 -6.86 -15.36 -7.42
N LEU A 125 -6.10 -16.38 -7.83
CA LEU A 125 -4.67 -16.48 -7.57
C LEU A 125 -3.92 -15.60 -8.57
N GLN A 126 -3.42 -14.45 -8.11
CA GLN A 126 -2.75 -13.46 -8.95
C GLN A 126 -1.24 -13.68 -9.02
N VAL A 127 -0.64 -13.39 -10.17
CA VAL A 127 0.81 -13.24 -10.34
C VAL A 127 1.19 -11.90 -10.97
N GLU A 128 2.40 -11.45 -10.66
CA GLU A 128 3.14 -10.36 -11.31
C GLU A 128 4.26 -11.02 -12.13
N PRO A 129 4.05 -11.26 -13.44
CA PRO A 129 4.85 -12.22 -14.19
C PRO A 129 6.30 -11.77 -14.45
N GLY A 130 6.58 -10.47 -14.56
CA GLY A 130 7.86 -10.01 -15.09
C GLY A 130 8.09 -10.57 -16.50
N PHE A 131 9.27 -11.12 -16.75
CA PHE A 131 9.56 -11.87 -17.99
C PHE A 131 9.29 -13.38 -17.87
N ALA A 132 8.59 -13.84 -16.83
CA ALA A 132 8.19 -15.24 -16.75
C ALA A 132 7.09 -15.57 -17.76
N GLU A 133 7.13 -16.80 -18.29
CA GLU A 133 6.11 -17.30 -19.19
C GLU A 133 4.80 -17.52 -18.42
N VAL A 134 3.78 -16.73 -18.74
CA VAL A 134 2.48 -16.73 -18.04
C VAL A 134 1.83 -18.11 -18.07
N ASP A 135 1.93 -18.81 -19.19
CA ASP A 135 1.46 -20.19 -19.36
C ASP A 135 2.00 -21.15 -18.31
N GLN A 136 3.29 -21.03 -17.99
CA GLN A 136 3.94 -21.85 -16.96
C GLN A 136 3.48 -21.44 -15.56
N LEU A 137 3.30 -20.14 -15.31
CA LEU A 137 2.79 -19.66 -14.03
C LEU A 137 1.37 -20.16 -13.76
N ILE A 138 0.48 -20.12 -14.76
CA ILE A 138 -0.88 -20.67 -14.68
C ILE A 138 -0.81 -22.13 -14.24
N ASP A 139 -0.02 -22.95 -14.94
CA ASP A 139 0.06 -24.38 -14.65
C ASP A 139 0.64 -24.67 -13.27
N LEU A 140 1.72 -23.99 -12.88
CA LEU A 140 2.38 -24.20 -11.59
C LEU A 140 1.46 -23.80 -10.43
N VAL A 141 0.84 -22.63 -10.50
CA VAL A 141 -0.02 -22.09 -9.43
C VAL A 141 -1.32 -22.89 -9.32
N LEU A 142 -2.01 -23.15 -10.43
CA LEU A 142 -3.27 -23.90 -10.38
C LEU A 142 -3.02 -25.37 -10.03
N THR A 143 -1.94 -25.99 -10.48
CA THR A 143 -1.59 -27.35 -10.01
C THR A 143 -1.35 -27.38 -8.51
N ARG A 144 -0.72 -26.34 -7.95
CA ARG A 144 -0.43 -26.25 -6.52
C ARG A 144 -1.69 -26.10 -5.66
N TYR A 145 -2.69 -25.34 -6.12
CA TYR A 145 -3.79 -24.88 -5.26
C TYR A 145 -5.22 -25.28 -5.71
N LYS A 146 -5.40 -25.90 -6.88
CA LYS A 146 -6.75 -26.25 -7.39
C LYS A 146 -7.57 -27.20 -6.51
N HIS A 147 -6.94 -27.86 -5.54
CA HIS A 147 -7.65 -28.70 -4.57
C HIS A 147 -8.49 -27.89 -3.57
N HIS A 148 -8.24 -26.58 -3.45
CA HIS A 148 -9.01 -25.68 -2.59
C HIS A 148 -10.31 -25.24 -3.27
N PRO A 149 -11.51 -25.56 -2.73
CA PRO A 149 -12.79 -25.12 -3.29
C PRO A 149 -13.00 -23.60 -3.30
N CYS A 150 -12.25 -22.82 -2.51
CA CYS A 150 -12.29 -21.37 -2.57
C CYS A 150 -11.69 -20.80 -3.87
N VAL A 151 -10.79 -21.53 -4.55
CA VAL A 151 -10.14 -21.06 -5.78
C VAL A 151 -11.17 -20.95 -6.90
N ALA A 152 -11.32 -19.73 -7.42
CA ALA A 152 -12.24 -19.36 -8.50
C ALA A 152 -11.53 -19.17 -9.84
N GLY A 153 -10.21 -19.05 -9.84
CA GLY A 153 -9.42 -18.95 -11.06
C GLY A 153 -8.08 -18.26 -10.85
N PHE A 154 -7.60 -17.62 -11.91
CA PHE A 154 -6.25 -17.08 -12.01
C PHE A 154 -6.25 -15.62 -12.44
N GLY A 155 -5.29 -14.85 -11.94
CA GLY A 155 -5.16 -13.42 -12.20
C GLY A 155 -3.79 -13.05 -12.75
N ILE A 156 -3.78 -12.15 -13.73
CA ILE A 156 -2.53 -11.61 -14.30
C ILE A 156 -2.50 -10.11 -14.09
N ASP A 157 -1.46 -9.65 -13.38
CA ASP A 157 -1.14 -8.23 -13.28
C ASP A 157 -0.32 -7.81 -14.50
N VAL A 158 -0.98 -7.19 -15.49
CA VAL A 158 -0.38 -6.88 -16.79
C VAL A 158 0.66 -5.76 -16.70
N GLU A 159 0.64 -4.96 -15.62
CA GLU A 159 1.62 -3.90 -15.36
C GLU A 159 3.05 -4.48 -15.35
N TRP A 160 3.16 -5.73 -14.91
CA TRP A 160 4.41 -6.48 -14.79
C TRP A 160 4.63 -7.44 -15.95
N TYR A 161 3.76 -7.49 -16.95
CA TYR A 161 3.94 -8.37 -18.11
C TYR A 161 5.07 -7.86 -19.01
N LYS A 162 6.10 -8.70 -19.18
CA LYS A 162 7.33 -8.39 -19.93
C LYS A 162 8.02 -7.11 -19.41
N ASN A 163 7.93 -6.86 -18.10
CA ASN A 163 8.44 -5.65 -17.45
C ASN A 163 8.85 -5.87 -15.99
N VAL A 164 9.92 -5.19 -15.55
CA VAL A 164 10.50 -5.35 -14.20
C VAL A 164 10.99 -4.03 -13.59
N THR A 165 10.74 -2.91 -14.27
CA THR A 165 11.17 -1.58 -13.84
C THR A 165 9.99 -0.77 -13.35
N ASN A 166 10.14 -0.14 -12.18
CA ASN A 166 9.22 0.86 -11.67
C ASN A 166 9.30 2.09 -12.60
N GLY A 167 8.37 2.23 -13.55
CA GLY A 167 8.34 3.31 -14.53
C GLY A 167 8.15 2.92 -16.01
N LYS A 168 7.90 1.64 -16.31
CA LYS A 168 7.29 1.22 -17.58
C LYS A 168 6.00 0.46 -17.26
N ASP A 169 4.97 0.61 -18.09
CA ASP A 169 3.61 0.13 -17.81
C ASP A 169 3.37 -1.31 -18.31
N GLY A 170 4.42 -2.13 -18.41
CA GLY A 170 4.30 -3.45 -19.03
C GLY A 170 4.28 -3.41 -20.56
N VAL A 171 3.78 -4.49 -21.17
CA VAL A 171 3.52 -4.62 -22.61
C VAL A 171 2.03 -4.90 -22.81
N PRO A 172 1.33 -4.19 -23.71
CA PRO A 172 -0.07 -4.49 -24.02
C PRO A 172 -0.28 -5.94 -24.46
N VAL A 173 -1.27 -6.60 -23.88
CA VAL A 173 -1.61 -8.00 -24.21
C VAL A 173 -2.59 -8.06 -25.37
N THR A 174 -2.40 -9.04 -26.24
CA THR A 174 -3.24 -9.27 -27.42
C THR A 174 -4.46 -10.13 -27.10
N ASP A 175 -5.48 -10.07 -27.96
CA ASP A 175 -6.64 -10.96 -27.89
C ASP A 175 -6.24 -12.45 -27.92
N SER A 176 -5.26 -12.81 -28.74
CA SER A 176 -4.76 -14.19 -28.84
C SER A 176 -4.05 -14.67 -27.57
N GLU A 177 -3.28 -13.80 -26.91
CA GLU A 177 -2.62 -14.13 -25.64
C GLU A 177 -3.67 -14.37 -24.55
N VAL A 178 -4.63 -13.45 -24.40
CA VAL A 178 -5.69 -13.60 -23.38
C VAL A 178 -6.59 -14.80 -23.66
N GLN A 179 -6.94 -15.07 -24.92
CA GLN A 179 -7.69 -16.27 -25.30
C GLN A 179 -6.94 -17.57 -24.96
N ALA A 180 -5.62 -17.61 -25.20
CA ALA A 180 -4.79 -18.76 -24.86
C ALA A 180 -4.73 -18.98 -23.35
N TRP A 181 -4.52 -17.91 -22.57
CA TRP A 181 -4.52 -17.97 -21.10
C TRP A 181 -5.87 -18.40 -20.54
N ASP A 182 -6.98 -17.85 -21.05
CA ASP A 182 -8.34 -18.21 -20.63
C ASP A 182 -8.61 -19.70 -20.88
N THR A 183 -8.23 -20.19 -22.07
CA THR A 183 -8.32 -21.61 -22.42
C THR A 183 -7.47 -22.47 -21.47
N ARG A 184 -6.26 -22.02 -21.15
CA ARG A 184 -5.34 -22.75 -20.27
C ARG A 184 -5.85 -22.81 -18.83
N VAL A 185 -6.36 -21.71 -18.28
CA VAL A 185 -7.01 -21.67 -16.95
C VAL A 185 -8.18 -22.66 -16.90
N LYS A 186 -9.05 -22.66 -17.91
CA LYS A 186 -10.20 -23.58 -18.00
C LYS A 186 -9.81 -25.03 -18.19
N SER A 187 -8.61 -25.32 -18.69
CA SER A 187 -8.10 -26.70 -18.78
C SER A 187 -7.81 -27.33 -17.41
N HIS A 188 -7.53 -26.51 -16.38
CA HIS A 188 -7.38 -26.99 -14.99
C HIS A 188 -8.72 -27.25 -14.32
N ASN A 189 -9.71 -26.40 -14.60
CA ASN A 189 -11.10 -26.57 -14.18
C ASN A 189 -12.00 -25.70 -15.09
N PRO A 190 -12.98 -26.28 -15.81
CA PRO A 190 -13.87 -25.52 -16.70
C PRO A 190 -14.68 -24.41 -16.03
N ALA A 191 -14.84 -24.46 -14.70
CA ALA A 191 -15.52 -23.42 -13.92
C ALA A 191 -14.60 -22.26 -13.50
N TYR A 192 -13.29 -22.36 -13.73
CA TYR A 192 -12.37 -21.27 -13.42
C TYR A 192 -12.46 -20.14 -14.44
N ARG A 193 -12.29 -18.92 -13.95
CA ARG A 193 -12.25 -17.70 -14.77
C ARG A 193 -10.86 -17.08 -14.73
N LEU A 194 -10.42 -16.53 -15.86
CA LEU A 194 -9.25 -15.68 -15.92
C LEU A 194 -9.66 -14.25 -15.56
N PHE A 195 -8.81 -13.53 -14.81
CA PHE A 195 -8.83 -12.07 -14.84
C PHE A 195 -7.52 -11.50 -15.38
N VAL A 196 -7.63 -10.37 -16.06
CA VAL A 196 -6.49 -9.51 -16.44
C VAL A 196 -6.68 -8.12 -15.86
N LYS A 197 -5.61 -7.56 -15.29
CA LYS A 197 -5.63 -6.29 -14.54
C LYS A 197 -4.63 -5.29 -15.09
N HIS A 198 -5.06 -4.04 -15.26
CA HIS A 198 -4.20 -2.92 -15.60
C HIS A 198 -4.94 -1.58 -15.37
N PHE A 199 -4.22 -0.52 -15.00
CA PHE A 199 -4.79 0.82 -14.83
C PHE A 199 -5.12 1.47 -16.18
N ASN A 200 -4.33 1.16 -17.21
CA ASN A 200 -4.59 1.63 -18.57
C ASN A 200 -5.27 0.53 -19.40
N LYS A 201 -6.55 0.72 -19.73
CA LYS A 201 -7.36 -0.18 -20.58
C LYS A 201 -6.72 -0.55 -21.92
N SER A 202 -5.86 0.29 -22.49
CA SER A 202 -5.15 0.00 -23.76
C SER A 202 -4.08 -1.09 -23.65
N PHE A 203 -3.69 -1.48 -22.43
CA PHE A 203 -2.77 -2.58 -22.18
C PHE A 203 -3.48 -3.94 -22.04
N LEU A 204 -4.80 -3.93 -21.92
CA LEU A 204 -5.61 -5.14 -21.89
C LEU A 204 -6.08 -5.50 -23.30
N CYS A 205 -6.55 -6.74 -23.48
CA CYS A 205 -6.95 -7.22 -24.80
C CYS A 205 -8.15 -6.40 -25.35
N PRO A 206 -8.06 -5.90 -26.60
CA PRO A 206 -9.03 -4.94 -27.11
C PRO A 206 -10.42 -5.55 -27.36
N THR A 207 -10.52 -6.78 -27.88
CA THR A 207 -11.79 -7.31 -28.42
C THR A 207 -12.19 -8.70 -27.93
N TYR A 208 -11.29 -9.47 -27.33
CA TYR A 208 -11.67 -10.77 -26.76
C TYR A 208 -12.63 -10.56 -25.58
N ARG A 209 -13.78 -11.27 -25.62
CA ARG A 209 -14.88 -11.17 -24.65
C ARG A 209 -15.35 -12.57 -24.21
N GLY A 210 -14.42 -13.53 -24.10
CA GLY A 210 -14.69 -14.83 -23.46
C GLY A 210 -15.14 -14.65 -22.01
N ASP A 211 -15.24 -15.72 -21.21
CA ASP A 211 -15.58 -15.55 -19.78
C ASP A 211 -14.38 -15.09 -18.93
N VAL A 212 -13.88 -13.89 -19.26
CA VAL A 212 -12.74 -13.21 -18.62
C VAL A 212 -13.27 -12.04 -17.79
N ILE A 213 -12.62 -11.78 -16.66
CA ILE A 213 -12.88 -10.63 -15.81
C ILE A 213 -11.82 -9.55 -16.11
N PHE A 214 -12.26 -8.30 -16.30
CA PHE A 214 -11.34 -7.17 -16.45
C PHE A 214 -11.26 -6.39 -15.14
N VAL A 215 -10.04 -6.13 -14.67
CA VAL A 215 -9.82 -5.43 -13.40
C VAL A 215 -9.16 -4.08 -13.67
N ASP A 216 -9.83 -3.01 -13.26
CA ASP A 216 -9.26 -1.66 -13.25
C ASP A 216 -8.57 -1.45 -11.91
N ASP A 217 -7.32 -1.04 -11.94
CA ASP A 217 -6.55 -0.73 -10.74
C ASP A 217 -5.91 0.66 -10.75
N SER A 218 -6.50 1.57 -11.53
CA SER A 218 -6.17 2.98 -11.60
C SER A 218 -6.22 3.68 -10.25
N GLN A 219 -5.37 4.69 -10.10
CA GLN A 219 -5.18 5.49 -8.89
C GLN A 219 -4.59 6.86 -9.23
N GLN A 220 -4.45 7.72 -8.22
CA GLN A 220 -3.91 9.08 -8.35
C GLN A 220 -4.88 10.05 -9.04
N PHE A 221 -6.18 9.88 -8.77
CA PHE A 221 -7.22 10.77 -9.27
C PHE A 221 -7.21 12.10 -8.51
N ALA A 222 -7.39 13.19 -9.24
CA ALA A 222 -7.47 14.52 -8.64
C ALA A 222 -8.75 14.71 -7.82
N SER A 223 -9.83 14.03 -8.19
CA SER A 223 -11.13 14.09 -7.52
C SER A 223 -11.89 12.75 -7.54
N TYR A 224 -12.99 12.70 -6.78
CA TYR A 224 -13.91 11.56 -6.79
C TYR A 224 -14.64 11.44 -8.14
N GLU A 225 -14.93 12.57 -8.78
CA GLU A 225 -15.58 12.63 -10.07
C GLU A 225 -14.70 12.07 -11.18
N ASP A 226 -13.40 12.43 -11.20
CA ASP A 226 -12.44 11.88 -12.16
C ASP A 226 -12.31 10.35 -12.02
N PHE A 227 -12.33 9.86 -10.78
CA PHE A 227 -12.35 8.43 -10.47
C PHE A 227 -13.59 7.76 -11.07
N LEU A 228 -14.79 8.32 -10.85
CA LEU A 228 -16.03 7.74 -11.39
C LEU A 228 -16.09 7.78 -12.92
N GLU A 229 -15.51 8.81 -13.55
CA GLU A 229 -15.43 8.93 -15.01
C GLU A 229 -14.57 7.81 -15.62
N GLU A 230 -13.32 7.62 -15.15
CA GLU A 230 -12.44 6.55 -15.63
C GLU A 230 -13.08 5.17 -15.44
N MET A 231 -13.63 4.89 -14.26
CA MET A 231 -14.22 3.59 -13.94
C MET A 231 -15.47 3.29 -14.79
N SER A 232 -16.23 4.33 -15.16
CA SER A 232 -17.36 4.21 -16.07
C SER A 232 -16.88 3.91 -17.49
N GLU A 233 -15.87 4.64 -17.99
CA GLU A 233 -15.28 4.40 -19.31
C GLU A 233 -14.68 2.99 -19.43
N PHE A 234 -13.95 2.56 -18.39
CA PHE A 234 -13.37 1.22 -18.32
C PHE A 234 -14.46 0.15 -18.47
N SER A 235 -15.54 0.29 -17.71
CA SER A 235 -16.65 -0.66 -17.76
C SER A 235 -17.36 -0.69 -19.11
N GLU A 236 -17.57 0.46 -19.74
CA GLU A 236 -18.20 0.53 -21.05
C GLU A 236 -17.31 -0.08 -22.13
N PHE A 237 -15.99 0.09 -22.04
CA PHE A 237 -15.05 -0.51 -22.97
C PHE A 237 -15.06 -2.05 -22.92
N PHE A 238 -15.15 -2.63 -21.73
CA PHE A 238 -15.12 -4.09 -21.54
C PHE A 238 -16.51 -4.76 -21.50
N HIS A 239 -17.59 -4.01 -21.67
CA HIS A 239 -18.93 -4.58 -21.78
C HIS A 239 -18.98 -5.68 -22.87
N PRO A 240 -19.63 -6.84 -22.62
CA PRO A 240 -20.46 -7.18 -21.45
C PRO A 240 -19.74 -7.95 -20.33
N ASN A 241 -18.41 -8.06 -20.36
CA ASN A 241 -17.66 -8.86 -19.39
C ASN A 241 -17.76 -8.31 -17.96
N THR A 242 -17.72 -9.20 -16.96
CA THR A 242 -17.63 -8.80 -15.55
C THR A 242 -16.41 -7.89 -15.35
N VAL A 243 -16.59 -6.80 -14.60
CA VAL A 243 -15.49 -5.90 -14.21
C VAL A 243 -15.29 -5.85 -12.70
N LEU A 244 -14.05 -5.77 -12.24
CA LEU A 244 -13.74 -5.49 -10.83
C LEU A 244 -12.97 -4.18 -10.73
N TYR A 245 -13.33 -3.36 -9.76
CA TYR A 245 -12.67 -2.11 -9.46
C TYR A 245 -11.77 -2.30 -8.24
N GLN A 246 -10.46 -2.27 -8.44
CA GLN A 246 -9.50 -2.30 -7.37
C GLN A 246 -9.26 -0.87 -6.86
N THR A 247 -9.74 -0.56 -5.65
CA THR A 247 -9.83 0.82 -5.13
C THR A 247 -9.16 0.97 -3.77
N GLY A 248 -9.17 2.21 -3.25
CA GLY A 248 -8.74 2.50 -1.88
C GLY A 248 -7.26 2.87 -1.75
N TYR A 249 -6.58 3.22 -2.84
CA TYR A 249 -5.17 3.57 -2.81
C TYR A 249 -4.88 4.79 -1.94
N ARG A 250 -3.64 4.88 -1.44
CA ARG A 250 -3.20 6.00 -0.60
C ARG A 250 -3.21 7.33 -1.34
N ALA A 251 -2.90 7.32 -2.64
CA ALA A 251 -2.89 8.52 -3.47
C ALA A 251 -4.26 9.21 -3.49
N ASP A 252 -5.33 8.41 -3.47
CA ASP A 252 -6.71 8.86 -3.56
C ASP A 252 -7.34 9.20 -2.20
N LYS A 253 -6.58 9.01 -1.11
CA LYS A 253 -7.09 9.16 0.27
C LYS A 253 -7.61 10.55 0.57
N THR A 254 -7.11 11.57 -0.12
CA THR A 254 -7.52 12.97 0.04
C THR A 254 -9.02 13.19 -0.20
N TRP A 255 -9.66 12.35 -1.02
CA TRP A 255 -11.09 12.43 -1.31
C TRP A 255 -11.89 11.27 -0.71
N TRP A 256 -11.45 10.00 -0.83
CA TRP A 256 -12.29 8.90 -0.35
C TRP A 256 -12.41 8.89 1.17
N SER A 257 -11.43 9.41 1.91
CA SER A 257 -11.50 9.44 3.38
C SER A 257 -12.50 10.46 3.93
N ARG A 258 -13.17 11.23 3.06
CA ARG A 258 -14.22 12.18 3.44
C ARG A 258 -15.57 11.52 3.62
N PHE A 259 -15.75 10.30 3.10
CA PHE A 259 -16.96 9.51 3.30
C PHE A 259 -16.91 8.80 4.65
N ASP A 260 -18.06 8.73 5.33
CA ASP A 260 -18.20 7.99 6.58
C ASP A 260 -17.92 6.49 6.39
N ASN A 261 -18.39 5.94 5.26
CA ASN A 261 -18.12 4.58 4.83
C ASN A 261 -17.69 4.58 3.35
N PRO A 262 -16.39 4.75 3.07
CA PRO A 262 -15.88 4.82 1.71
C PRO A 262 -16.17 3.54 0.91
N VAL A 263 -16.04 2.36 1.53
CA VAL A 263 -16.30 1.08 0.85
C VAL A 263 -17.72 1.05 0.28
N GLN A 264 -18.71 1.33 1.13
CA GLN A 264 -20.12 1.29 0.74
C GLN A 264 -20.45 2.36 -0.30
N GLU A 265 -19.97 3.59 -0.12
CA GLU A 265 -20.24 4.70 -1.02
C GLU A 265 -19.70 4.42 -2.42
N LEU A 266 -18.40 4.10 -2.53
CA LEU A 266 -17.75 3.82 -3.79
C LEU A 266 -18.40 2.61 -4.48
N GLY A 267 -18.64 1.52 -3.75
CA GLY A 267 -19.24 0.32 -4.34
C GLY A 267 -20.64 0.56 -4.90
N ARG A 268 -21.48 1.35 -4.21
CA ARG A 268 -22.83 1.68 -4.70
C ARG A 268 -22.79 2.58 -5.93
N GLU A 269 -21.95 3.61 -5.93
CA GLU A 269 -21.87 4.53 -7.07
C GLU A 269 -21.29 3.86 -8.32
N LEU A 270 -20.29 2.99 -8.16
CA LEU A 270 -19.77 2.16 -9.25
C LEU A 270 -20.85 1.22 -9.79
N ALA A 271 -21.59 0.53 -8.92
CA ALA A 271 -22.65 -0.39 -9.33
C ALA A 271 -23.79 0.32 -10.09
N LYS A 272 -24.16 1.55 -9.70
CA LYS A 272 -25.17 2.35 -10.42
C LYS A 272 -24.74 2.72 -11.84
N ARG A 273 -23.43 2.87 -12.06
CA ARG A 273 -22.84 3.31 -13.34
C ARG A 273 -22.44 2.15 -14.24
N THR A 274 -22.46 0.92 -13.72
CA THR A 274 -22.03 -0.27 -14.45
C THR A 274 -23.23 -1.11 -14.86
N ARG A 275 -23.41 -1.32 -16.16
CA ARG A 275 -24.57 -2.08 -16.69
C ARG A 275 -24.37 -3.60 -16.74
N GLN A 276 -23.17 -4.08 -16.44
CA GLN A 276 -22.83 -5.50 -16.35
C GLN A 276 -22.53 -5.89 -14.90
N GLU A 277 -22.23 -7.17 -14.67
CA GLU A 277 -21.77 -7.63 -13.36
C GLU A 277 -20.49 -6.89 -12.95
N CYS A 278 -20.48 -6.30 -11.76
CA CYS A 278 -19.33 -5.57 -11.24
C CYS A 278 -18.95 -5.98 -9.82
N GLY A 279 -17.74 -5.63 -9.42
CA GLY A 279 -17.24 -5.84 -8.07
C GLY A 279 -16.33 -4.73 -7.58
N ILE A 280 -16.21 -4.61 -6.26
CA ILE A 280 -15.25 -3.71 -5.62
C ILE A 280 -14.22 -4.52 -4.81
N VAL A 281 -12.95 -4.24 -5.04
CA VAL A 281 -11.82 -4.90 -4.37
C VAL A 281 -10.96 -3.82 -3.70
N TRP A 282 -10.95 -3.79 -2.37
CA TRP A 282 -10.16 -2.78 -1.66
C TRP A 282 -8.71 -3.23 -1.51
N VAL A 283 -7.76 -2.33 -1.74
CA VAL A 283 -6.33 -2.64 -1.58
C VAL A 283 -5.92 -2.80 -0.11
N ASP A 284 -5.08 -3.77 0.17
CA ASP A 284 -4.56 -4.04 1.51
C ASP A 284 -3.71 -2.90 2.10
N PHE A 285 -3.17 -2.00 1.28
CA PHE A 285 -2.38 -0.84 1.73
C PHE A 285 -3.10 0.07 2.74
N THR A 286 -4.42 0.14 2.65
CA THR A 286 -5.31 1.05 3.42
C THR A 286 -6.51 0.30 3.99
N ALA A 287 -6.57 -1.03 3.87
CA ALA A 287 -7.72 -1.80 4.35
C ALA A 287 -8.00 -1.58 5.85
N ARG A 288 -6.96 -1.33 6.67
CA ARG A 288 -7.15 -0.96 8.09
C ARG A 288 -7.81 0.39 8.31
N ASP A 289 -7.71 1.31 7.35
CA ASP A 289 -8.35 2.63 7.46
C ASP A 289 -9.87 2.52 7.41
N VAL A 290 -10.37 1.54 6.63
CA VAL A 290 -11.81 1.36 6.37
C VAL A 290 -12.42 0.13 7.07
N LEU A 291 -11.61 -0.84 7.48
CA LEU A 291 -12.04 -2.06 8.20
C LEU A 291 -11.53 -2.07 9.64
N LYS A 292 -11.84 -1.02 10.40
CA LYS A 292 -11.39 -0.85 11.79
C LYS A 292 -11.76 -2.08 12.63
N GLY A 293 -10.76 -2.67 13.29
CA GLY A 293 -10.91 -3.86 14.13
C GLY A 293 -10.98 -5.21 13.40
N ALA A 294 -11.25 -5.24 12.09
CA ALA A 294 -11.34 -6.50 11.34
C ALA A 294 -9.97 -7.13 11.04
N LEU A 295 -8.97 -6.30 10.71
CA LEU A 295 -7.64 -6.74 10.28
C LEU A 295 -6.56 -6.67 11.38
N GLY A 296 -7.00 -6.51 12.63
CA GLY A 296 -6.15 -6.19 13.78
C GLY A 296 -5.44 -4.84 13.65
N ASP A 297 -5.24 -4.14 14.75
CA ASP A 297 -4.40 -2.94 14.71
C ASP A 297 -2.96 -3.31 14.37
N SER A 298 -2.24 -2.41 13.70
CA SER A 298 -0.86 -2.59 13.26
C SER A 298 0.15 -2.86 14.39
N SER A 299 -0.31 -2.95 15.64
CA SER A 299 0.44 -3.14 16.87
C SER A 299 0.09 -4.41 17.65
N SER A 300 -0.64 -5.37 17.09
CA SER A 300 -1.11 -6.54 17.84
C SER A 300 -0.31 -7.84 17.58
N ALA A 301 0.72 -8.05 18.41
CA ALA A 301 1.00 -9.40 18.90
C ALA A 301 -0.21 -9.89 19.73
N PRO A 302 -0.45 -11.20 19.87
CA PRO A 302 -1.60 -11.69 20.62
C PRO A 302 -1.42 -11.36 22.10
N VAL A 303 -2.05 -10.28 22.56
CA VAL A 303 -2.13 -9.95 23.97
C VAL A 303 -3.29 -10.77 24.55
N ARG A 304 -2.96 -11.69 25.45
CA ARG A 304 -3.95 -12.32 26.33
C ARG A 304 -4.75 -11.20 27.01
N ARG A 305 -6.08 -11.22 26.86
CA ARG A 305 -6.99 -10.26 27.52
C ARG A 305 -6.68 -10.19 29.02
N GLY A 306 -6.22 -9.04 29.46
CA GLY A 306 -6.00 -8.70 30.86
C GLY A 306 -6.60 -7.33 31.13
N GLU A 307 -7.46 -7.24 32.14
CA GLU A 307 -8.30 -6.09 32.50
C GLU A 307 -7.50 -4.91 33.13
N SER A 308 -6.33 -4.55 32.61
CA SER A 308 -5.53 -3.46 33.20
C SER A 308 -5.95 -2.10 32.65
N VAL A 309 -6.64 -1.33 33.48
CA VAL A 309 -6.89 0.11 33.25
C VAL A 309 -5.83 0.90 34.02
N THR A 310 -5.14 1.82 33.34
CA THR A 310 -4.21 2.79 33.97
C THR A 310 -4.84 4.17 33.95
N GLU A 311 -4.76 4.92 35.04
CA GLU A 311 -5.19 6.31 35.09
C GLU A 311 -3.99 7.23 35.33
N VAL A 312 -3.86 8.26 34.50
CA VAL A 312 -2.85 9.31 34.63
C VAL A 312 -3.55 10.62 34.95
N ARG A 313 -3.23 11.22 36.10
CA ARG A 313 -3.76 12.53 36.48
C ARG A 313 -2.69 13.60 36.29
N GLY A 314 -3.05 14.69 35.62
CA GLY A 314 -2.11 15.76 35.29
C GLY A 314 -2.81 17.07 34.93
N ARG A 315 -2.01 18.10 34.61
CA ARG A 315 -2.48 19.32 33.96
C ARG A 315 -2.32 19.18 32.45
N LEU A 316 -3.40 19.33 31.70
CA LEU A 316 -3.32 19.29 30.24
C LEU A 316 -2.42 20.42 29.74
N TYR A 317 -1.42 20.11 28.91
CA TYR A 317 -0.44 21.08 28.42
C TYR A 317 -1.03 22.26 27.63
N LEU A 318 -2.25 22.11 27.10
CA LEU A 318 -2.93 23.13 26.28
C LEU A 318 -3.49 24.30 27.11
N ASP A 319 -4.07 24.00 28.28
CA ASP A 319 -4.85 24.98 29.06
C ASP A 319 -4.56 24.93 30.57
N GLY A 320 -3.70 24.01 31.01
CA GLY A 320 -3.32 23.84 32.41
C GLY A 320 -4.40 23.24 33.30
N GLN A 321 -5.56 22.83 32.74
CA GLN A 321 -6.66 22.27 33.52
C GLN A 321 -6.34 20.85 34.00
N ALA A 322 -6.85 20.49 35.17
CA ALA A 322 -6.71 19.14 35.71
C ALA A 322 -7.50 18.14 34.85
N VAL A 323 -6.82 17.07 34.42
CA VAL A 323 -7.40 15.97 33.65
C VAL A 323 -7.00 14.63 34.24
N THR A 324 -7.89 13.65 34.09
CA THR A 324 -7.60 12.23 34.27
C THR A 324 -7.69 11.55 32.91
N ILE A 325 -6.57 10.96 32.47
CA ILE A 325 -6.47 10.18 31.23
C ILE A 325 -6.57 8.71 31.60
N ARG A 326 -7.58 8.04 31.08
CA ARG A 326 -7.78 6.60 31.21
C ARG A 326 -7.15 5.89 30.03
N ILE A 327 -6.27 4.94 30.30
CA ILE A 327 -5.56 4.14 29.31
C ILE A 327 -5.99 2.68 29.49
N ARG A 328 -6.50 2.08 28.41
CA ARG A 328 -6.91 0.67 28.34
C ARG A 328 -6.16 0.02 27.20
N ASP A 329 -5.49 -1.09 27.49
CA ASP A 329 -4.75 -1.88 26.49
C ASP A 329 -3.71 -1.07 25.69
N GLY A 330 -3.12 -0.05 26.34
CA GLY A 330 -2.13 0.84 25.72
C GLY A 330 -2.72 1.94 24.82
N LEU A 331 -4.04 2.08 24.77
CA LEU A 331 -4.76 3.13 24.05
C LEU A 331 -5.46 4.07 25.03
N ILE A 332 -5.63 5.33 24.63
CA ILE A 332 -6.40 6.30 25.40
C ILE A 332 -7.89 5.94 25.28
N ASP A 333 -8.51 5.54 26.39
CA ASP A 333 -9.91 5.12 26.54
C ASP A 333 -10.82 6.29 26.98
N GLY A 334 -10.23 7.40 27.43
CA GLY A 334 -10.98 8.60 27.80
C GLY A 334 -10.13 9.66 28.46
N ILE A 335 -10.56 10.91 28.36
CA ILE A 335 -9.96 12.04 29.06
C ILE A 335 -11.10 12.79 29.76
N THR A 336 -11.04 12.86 31.08
CA THR A 336 -12.04 13.54 31.89
C THR A 336 -11.44 14.80 32.50
N ARG A 337 -12.10 15.94 32.34
CA ARG A 337 -11.73 17.20 33.01
C ARG A 337 -12.27 17.21 34.43
N ASP A 338 -11.45 17.66 35.37
CA ASP A 338 -11.82 17.77 36.78
C ASP A 338 -12.07 19.23 37.15
N ASP A 339 -13.26 19.72 36.79
CA ASP A 339 -13.69 21.12 36.95
C ASP A 339 -13.79 21.56 38.43
N ARG A 340 -13.64 20.63 39.37
CA ARG A 340 -13.75 20.86 40.82
C ARG A 340 -12.44 20.63 41.57
N ALA A 341 -11.33 20.35 40.87
CA ALA A 341 -10.04 20.10 41.51
C ALA A 341 -9.52 21.38 42.23
N PRO A 342 -9.37 21.37 43.57
CA PRO A 342 -9.08 22.58 44.35
C PRO A 342 -7.64 23.11 44.18
N SER A 343 -6.73 22.40 43.50
CA SER A 343 -5.42 22.93 43.13
C SER A 343 -4.75 22.11 42.01
N PRO A 344 -4.93 22.48 40.72
CA PRO A 344 -4.19 21.87 39.62
C PRO A 344 -2.67 22.10 39.70
N ALA A 345 -2.23 23.11 40.46
CA ALA A 345 -0.86 23.63 40.45
C ALA A 345 0.22 22.62 40.86
N THR A 346 -0.13 21.60 41.66
CA THR A 346 0.79 20.56 42.15
C THR A 346 0.87 19.33 41.24
N LEU A 347 0.01 19.22 40.23
CA LEU A 347 0.02 18.09 39.30
C LEU A 347 1.09 18.30 38.20
N PRO A 348 1.74 17.22 37.71
CA PRO A 348 2.64 17.33 36.57
C PRO A 348 1.88 17.76 35.31
N PHE A 349 2.56 18.40 34.36
CA PHE A 349 1.99 18.58 33.03
C PHE A 349 1.89 17.24 32.32
N VAL A 350 0.78 17.04 31.61
CA VAL A 350 0.54 15.88 30.75
C VAL A 350 0.23 16.36 29.33
N GLY A 351 0.86 15.71 28.37
CA GLY A 351 0.66 15.94 26.94
C GLY A 351 1.06 14.69 26.16
N PRO A 352 0.88 14.69 24.83
CA PRO A 352 1.43 13.66 23.98
C PRO A 352 2.93 13.54 24.21
N GLY A 353 3.44 12.31 24.17
CA GLY A 353 4.88 12.10 24.19
C GLY A 353 5.53 12.76 22.99
N LEU A 354 6.74 13.29 23.16
CA LEU A 354 7.44 14.00 22.08
C LEU A 354 7.81 13.01 20.97
N ILE A 355 7.77 13.52 19.74
CA ILE A 355 8.25 12.84 18.53
C ILE A 355 9.51 13.55 18.09
N ASP A 356 10.64 12.86 18.10
CA ASP A 356 11.92 13.38 17.61
C ASP A 356 12.25 12.74 16.26
N ASN A 357 12.09 13.51 15.18
CA ASN A 357 12.28 12.99 13.83
C ASN A 357 13.76 12.87 13.42
N GLN A 358 14.71 13.25 14.29
CA GLN A 358 16.13 13.15 13.97
C GLN A 358 17.00 12.91 15.21
N VAL A 359 17.33 11.64 15.48
CA VAL A 359 18.20 11.26 16.60
C VAL A 359 19.37 10.43 16.10
N ASN A 360 20.59 11.00 16.09
CA ASN A 360 21.79 10.26 15.65
C ASN A 360 22.29 9.24 16.69
N GLY A 361 21.90 9.44 17.95
CA GLY A 361 22.32 8.64 19.10
C GLY A 361 21.93 9.27 20.43
N TYR A 362 22.00 8.50 21.53
CA TYR A 362 21.70 8.99 22.87
C TYR A 362 22.43 8.19 23.96
N LEU A 363 22.80 8.83 25.07
CA LEU A 363 23.52 8.22 26.21
C LEU A 363 24.76 7.38 25.83
N GLY A 364 25.58 7.93 24.92
CA GLY A 364 26.82 7.31 24.44
C GLY A 364 26.62 6.19 23.41
N VAL A 365 25.39 5.98 22.94
CA VAL A 365 25.08 5.06 21.83
C VAL A 365 24.92 5.88 20.55
N ALA A 366 25.71 5.58 19.53
CA ALA A 366 25.53 6.12 18.18
C ALA A 366 24.80 5.08 17.32
N PHE A 367 23.79 5.50 16.55
CA PHE A 367 23.06 4.58 15.65
C PHE A 367 23.78 4.31 14.33
N THR A 368 24.80 5.09 13.99
CA THR A 368 25.71 4.78 12.89
C THR A 368 26.98 4.18 13.48
N SER A 369 27.06 2.84 13.56
CA SER A 369 28.19 2.14 14.15
C SER A 369 28.25 0.69 13.69
N ASP A 370 29.46 0.19 13.42
CA ASP A 370 29.70 -1.23 13.13
C ASP A 370 29.41 -2.15 14.33
N SER A 371 29.41 -1.59 15.54
CA SER A 371 29.17 -2.32 16.80
C SER A 371 27.75 -2.15 17.36
N LEU A 372 26.83 -1.54 16.61
CA LEU A 372 25.46 -1.32 17.10
C LEU A 372 24.73 -2.66 17.32
N ASP A 373 24.20 -2.85 18.53
CA ASP A 373 23.38 -4.00 18.91
C ASP A 373 22.03 -3.60 19.52
N VAL A 374 21.17 -4.59 19.73
CA VAL A 374 19.79 -4.39 20.22
C VAL A 374 19.77 -3.79 21.63
N GLU A 375 20.69 -4.17 22.50
CA GLU A 375 20.73 -3.67 23.88
C GLU A 375 21.19 -2.21 23.94
N SER A 376 22.10 -1.80 23.05
CA SER A 376 22.48 -0.41 22.88
C SER A 376 21.28 0.44 22.41
N VAL A 377 20.50 -0.06 21.45
CA VAL A 377 19.26 0.62 21.00
C VAL A 377 18.23 0.71 22.14
N ARG A 378 18.09 -0.36 22.93
CA ARG A 378 17.22 -0.37 24.12
C ARG A 378 17.64 0.70 25.14
N LYS A 379 18.94 0.77 25.46
CA LYS A 379 19.50 1.77 26.36
C LYS A 379 19.20 3.20 25.88
N ALA A 380 19.43 3.47 24.59
CA ALA A 380 19.13 4.77 24.01
C ALA A 380 17.64 5.11 24.09
N THR A 381 16.76 4.16 23.73
CA THR A 381 15.29 4.32 23.79
C THR A 381 14.81 4.62 25.20
N GLN A 382 15.28 3.88 26.20
CA GLN A 382 14.94 4.12 27.61
C GLN A 382 15.43 5.49 28.10
N GLY A 383 16.58 5.95 27.60
CA GLY A 383 17.07 7.30 27.84
C GLY A 383 16.13 8.37 27.27
N LEU A 384 15.68 8.18 26.02
CA LEU A 384 14.76 9.09 25.34
C LEU A 384 13.41 9.17 26.08
N TRP A 385 12.89 8.05 26.57
CA TRP A 385 11.67 8.03 27.39
C TRP A 385 11.80 8.89 28.64
N LYS A 386 12.95 8.86 29.33
CA LYS A 386 13.21 9.71 30.50
C LYS A 386 13.27 11.21 30.16
N ALA A 387 13.55 11.54 28.90
CA ALA A 387 13.53 12.91 28.38
C ALA A 387 12.16 13.32 27.80
N GLY A 388 11.15 12.44 27.87
CA GLY A 388 9.80 12.70 27.33
C GLY A 388 9.64 12.40 25.84
N VAL A 389 10.68 11.89 25.17
CA VAL A 389 10.62 11.44 23.76
C VAL A 389 10.13 10.01 23.73
N THR A 390 8.92 9.81 23.21
CA THR A 390 8.26 8.50 23.17
C THR A 390 8.35 7.83 21.81
N THR A 391 8.55 8.63 20.77
CA THR A 391 8.70 8.18 19.39
C THR A 391 9.88 8.92 18.80
N TYR A 392 10.75 8.21 18.09
CA TYR A 392 11.87 8.85 17.42
C TYR A 392 12.29 8.11 16.15
N LEU A 393 12.98 8.81 15.25
CA LEU A 393 13.66 8.19 14.12
C LEU A 393 15.14 8.02 14.46
N PRO A 394 15.64 6.77 14.61
CA PRO A 394 17.07 6.52 14.56
C PRO A 394 17.62 7.04 13.22
N THR A 395 18.52 8.02 13.32
CA THR A 395 19.10 8.69 12.18
C THR A 395 20.50 8.17 11.92
N LEU A 396 20.72 7.64 10.72
CA LEU A 396 22.03 7.22 10.27
C LEU A 396 22.69 8.35 9.48
N THR A 397 23.83 8.83 9.97
CA THR A 397 24.60 9.89 9.34
C THR A 397 25.50 9.32 8.24
N THR A 398 26.05 10.21 7.41
CA THR A 398 26.94 9.85 6.30
C THR A 398 28.09 8.95 6.76
N HIS A 399 28.14 7.74 6.18
CA HIS A 399 29.16 6.74 6.44
C HIS A 399 29.42 5.88 5.20
N THR A 400 30.41 4.97 5.31
CA THR A 400 30.61 3.88 4.35
C THR A 400 29.32 3.06 4.17
N ARG A 401 29.10 2.54 2.95
CA ARG A 401 27.95 1.70 2.62
C ARG A 401 27.82 0.49 3.56
N GLU A 402 28.95 -0.13 3.90
CA GLU A 402 28.99 -1.32 4.78
C GLU A 402 28.44 -1.01 6.19
N THR A 403 28.89 0.08 6.82
CA THR A 403 28.43 0.46 8.15
C THR A 403 26.96 0.86 8.15
N LEU A 404 26.49 1.56 7.10
CA LEU A 404 25.07 1.90 6.96
C LEU A 404 24.20 0.64 6.86
N LEU A 405 24.59 -0.34 6.03
CA LEU A 405 23.88 -1.62 5.92
C LEU A 405 23.84 -2.38 7.25
N LYS A 406 24.98 -2.48 7.96
CA LYS A 406 25.06 -3.13 9.28
C LYS A 406 24.19 -2.43 10.32
N SER A 407 24.24 -1.11 10.36
CA SER A 407 23.50 -0.28 11.30
C SER A 407 21.98 -0.40 11.08
N PHE A 408 21.50 -0.30 9.83
CA PHE A 408 20.09 -0.51 9.52
C PHE A 408 19.62 -1.93 9.84
N ALA A 409 20.44 -2.95 9.58
CA ALA A 409 20.11 -4.33 9.94
C ALA A 409 20.05 -4.54 11.47
N ALA A 410 20.92 -3.87 12.24
CA ALA A 410 20.87 -3.88 13.70
C ALA A 410 19.61 -3.21 14.24
N LEU A 411 19.26 -2.03 13.72
CA LEU A 411 18.02 -1.33 14.08
C LEU A 411 16.77 -2.15 13.71
N THR A 412 16.74 -2.77 12.53
CA THR A 412 15.65 -3.65 12.11
C THR A 412 15.50 -4.86 13.04
N ARG A 413 16.61 -5.41 13.54
CA ARG A 413 16.57 -6.46 14.58
C ARG A 413 16.03 -5.91 15.91
N ALA A 414 16.43 -4.70 16.31
CA ALA A 414 15.94 -4.08 17.54
C ALA A 414 14.42 -3.83 17.50
N MET A 415 13.86 -3.48 16.34
CA MET A 415 12.41 -3.35 16.14
C MET A 415 11.61 -4.66 16.31
N LYS A 416 12.27 -5.83 16.38
CA LYS A 416 11.59 -7.09 16.73
C LYS A 416 11.25 -7.16 18.21
N ASP A 417 11.87 -6.33 19.03
CA ASP A 417 11.50 -6.19 20.44
C ASP A 417 10.19 -5.39 20.57
N PRO A 418 9.12 -5.97 21.14
CA PRO A 418 7.83 -5.29 21.26
C PRO A 418 7.87 -3.99 22.07
N ALA A 419 8.80 -3.85 23.03
CA ALA A 419 8.94 -2.65 23.83
C ALA A 419 9.57 -1.50 23.02
N LEU A 420 10.41 -1.81 22.02
CA LEU A 420 11.07 -0.82 21.17
C LEU A 420 10.25 -0.51 19.91
N ALA A 421 9.54 -1.49 19.38
CA ALA A 421 8.75 -1.39 18.15
C ALA A 421 7.74 -0.22 18.16
N ARG A 422 7.23 0.13 19.35
CA ARG A 422 6.27 1.24 19.52
C ARG A 422 6.92 2.62 19.47
N SER A 423 8.22 2.72 19.73
CA SER A 423 8.96 3.98 19.75
C SER A 423 9.71 4.28 18.45
N ILE A 424 9.90 3.29 17.59
CA ILE A 424 10.68 3.41 16.35
C ILE A 424 9.74 3.09 15.17
N PRO A 425 9.06 4.08 14.57
CA PRO A 425 8.15 3.85 13.45
C PRO A 425 8.91 3.54 12.15
N GLY A 426 10.18 3.93 12.07
CA GLY A 426 11.10 3.67 10.97
C GLY A 426 12.39 4.45 11.19
N PHE A 427 13.13 4.73 10.11
CA PHE A 427 14.47 5.31 10.19
C PHE A 427 14.63 6.54 9.30
N HIS A 428 15.66 7.31 9.60
CA HIS A 428 16.08 8.47 8.83
C HIS A 428 17.50 8.25 8.29
N LEU A 429 17.68 8.43 6.99
CA LEU A 429 18.99 8.41 6.33
C LEU A 429 19.46 9.88 6.11
N GLU A 430 20.45 10.34 6.87
CA GLU A 430 20.97 11.71 6.81
C GLU A 430 22.31 11.77 6.03
N GLY A 431 22.20 12.07 4.74
CA GLY A 431 23.25 11.77 3.76
C GLY A 431 23.32 10.26 3.47
N PRO A 432 24.28 9.78 2.66
CA PRO A 432 25.54 10.39 2.26
C PRO A 432 25.48 11.37 1.08
N TYR A 433 24.27 11.58 0.55
CA TYR A 433 23.97 12.38 -0.64
C TYR A 433 23.90 13.89 -0.36
N ILE A 434 24.93 14.42 0.29
CA ILE A 434 24.99 15.80 0.77
C ILE A 434 26.05 16.61 0.03
N SER A 435 26.09 17.93 0.25
CA SER A 435 27.04 18.81 -0.43
C SER A 435 28.49 18.40 -0.10
N PRO A 436 29.37 18.23 -1.10
CA PRO A 436 30.78 17.94 -0.85
C PRO A 436 31.56 19.19 -0.41
N VAL A 437 30.93 20.37 -0.46
CA VAL A 437 31.56 21.65 -0.11
C VAL A 437 31.70 21.76 1.41
N ASP A 438 32.93 22.02 1.87
CA ASP A 438 33.22 22.24 3.29
C ASP A 438 32.39 23.41 3.85
N GLY A 439 31.93 23.26 5.08
CA GLY A 439 30.92 24.13 5.69
C GLY A 439 29.53 23.51 5.64
N TYR A 440 29.00 23.24 4.45
CA TYR A 440 27.62 22.75 4.27
C TYR A 440 27.43 21.30 4.75
N ARG A 441 28.42 20.43 4.55
CA ARG A 441 28.39 19.06 5.09
C ARG A 441 28.42 18.98 6.62
N GLY A 442 28.82 20.04 7.32
CA GLY A 442 28.93 20.05 8.78
C GLY A 442 29.84 18.93 9.31
N ALA A 443 29.34 18.16 10.29
CA ALA A 443 30.09 17.10 10.96
C ALA A 443 30.25 15.81 10.13
N HIS A 444 29.67 15.73 8.93
CA HIS A 444 29.71 14.54 8.08
C HIS A 444 31.10 14.38 7.46
N ASN A 445 31.68 13.18 7.54
CA ASN A 445 33.01 12.91 7.01
C ASN A 445 33.03 13.06 5.48
N ARG A 446 33.90 13.94 4.96
CA ARG A 446 34.02 14.24 3.54
C ARG A 446 34.28 13.00 2.70
N ASP A 447 35.08 12.06 3.20
CA ASP A 447 35.50 10.88 2.44
C ASP A 447 34.34 9.90 2.18
N TRP A 448 33.21 10.08 2.85
CA TRP A 448 32.02 9.26 2.69
C TRP A 448 30.88 9.99 1.97
N VAL A 449 31.02 11.30 1.73
CA VAL A 449 30.07 12.06 0.92
C VAL A 449 30.15 11.57 -0.53
N ARG A 450 28.99 11.30 -1.14
CA ARG A 450 28.91 10.77 -2.51
C ARG A 450 27.59 11.19 -3.17
N ALA A 451 27.54 11.13 -4.50
CA ALA A 451 26.33 11.43 -5.25
C ALA A 451 25.20 10.43 -4.92
N PRO A 452 23.92 10.85 -5.07
CA PRO A 452 22.76 9.98 -5.03
C PRO A 452 22.93 8.72 -5.89
N ASP A 453 22.66 7.56 -5.30
CA ASP A 453 22.67 6.26 -5.97
C ASP A 453 21.42 5.49 -5.56
N TRP A 454 20.55 5.21 -6.53
CA TRP A 454 19.30 4.50 -6.30
C TRP A 454 19.51 3.05 -5.86
N GLU A 455 20.49 2.35 -6.42
CA GLU A 455 20.75 0.96 -6.07
C GLU A 455 21.30 0.86 -4.65
N GLU A 456 22.14 1.82 -4.26
CA GLU A 456 22.57 1.94 -2.87
C GLU A 456 21.38 2.18 -1.94
N PHE A 457 20.53 3.16 -2.24
CA PHE A 457 19.35 3.43 -1.42
C PHE A 457 18.45 2.19 -1.30
N GLN A 458 18.20 1.46 -2.39
CA GLN A 458 17.41 0.23 -2.35
C GLN A 458 18.02 -0.82 -1.43
N ALA A 459 19.34 -1.01 -1.49
CA ALA A 459 20.03 -1.94 -0.61
C ALA A 459 19.95 -1.50 0.87
N LEU A 460 20.11 -0.21 1.14
CA LEU A 460 19.97 0.36 2.50
C LEU A 460 18.53 0.20 3.01
N ASN A 461 17.54 0.52 2.19
CA ASN A 461 16.14 0.41 2.55
C ASN A 461 15.75 -1.06 2.79
N GLN A 462 16.28 -1.99 2.00
CA GLN A 462 16.09 -3.42 2.22
C GLN A 462 16.70 -3.87 3.56
N ALA A 463 17.91 -3.43 3.89
CA ALA A 463 18.55 -3.71 5.18
C ALA A 463 17.77 -3.11 6.36
N ALA A 464 17.09 -1.98 6.12
CA ALA A 464 16.13 -1.35 7.02
C ALA A 464 14.74 -2.04 7.06
N GLY A 465 14.57 -3.17 6.37
CA GLY A 465 13.27 -3.84 6.29
C GLY A 465 12.18 -2.99 5.63
N ASN A 466 12.58 -2.16 4.66
CA ASN A 466 11.78 -1.18 3.92
C ASN A 466 11.12 -0.13 4.83
N ARG A 467 11.86 0.36 5.83
CA ARG A 467 11.37 1.36 6.81
C ARG A 467 12.20 2.64 6.86
N ILE A 468 12.97 2.97 5.83
CA ILE A 468 13.50 4.32 5.72
C ILE A 468 12.32 5.24 5.38
N LEU A 469 11.93 6.09 6.34
CA LEU A 469 10.79 7.00 6.19
C LEU A 469 11.20 8.38 5.71
N GLN A 470 12.45 8.76 5.99
CA GLN A 470 13.00 10.06 5.66
C GLN A 470 14.42 9.92 5.11
N VAL A 471 14.74 10.70 4.07
CA VAL A 471 16.11 10.90 3.58
C VAL A 471 16.41 12.39 3.60
N SER A 472 17.53 12.79 4.20
CA SER A 472 18.07 14.14 4.07
C SER A 472 19.20 14.18 3.04
N LEU A 473 19.11 15.07 2.07
CA LEU A 473 20.06 15.19 0.97
C LEU A 473 20.20 16.63 0.49
N ALA A 474 21.27 16.92 -0.25
CA ALA A 474 21.50 18.23 -0.84
C ALA A 474 20.93 18.29 -2.26
N PRO A 475 20.02 19.24 -2.60
CA PRO A 475 19.39 19.29 -3.92
C PRO A 475 20.33 19.73 -5.05
N GLU A 476 21.46 20.39 -4.76
CA GLU A 476 22.40 20.84 -5.79
C GLU A 476 23.37 19.77 -6.30
N VAL A 477 23.44 18.61 -5.65
CA VAL A 477 24.37 17.55 -6.09
C VAL A 477 23.82 16.86 -7.34
N GLU A 478 24.74 16.42 -8.20
CA GLU A 478 24.39 15.76 -9.45
C GLU A 478 23.49 14.54 -9.20
N GLY A 479 22.40 14.43 -9.96
CA GLY A 479 21.42 13.34 -9.84
C GLY A 479 20.36 13.52 -8.75
N ALA A 480 20.43 14.57 -7.91
CA ALA A 480 19.51 14.76 -6.80
C ALA A 480 18.04 14.89 -7.23
N THR A 481 17.72 15.69 -8.26
CA THR A 481 16.33 15.90 -8.70
C THR A 481 15.60 14.60 -9.04
N GLU A 482 16.24 13.76 -9.85
CA GLU A 482 15.69 12.46 -10.24
C GLU A 482 15.59 11.52 -9.02
N PHE A 483 16.61 11.52 -8.16
CA PHE A 483 16.58 10.72 -6.94
C PHE A 483 15.48 11.15 -5.97
N ILE A 484 15.24 12.45 -5.80
CA ILE A 484 14.12 13.02 -5.02
C ILE A 484 12.79 12.52 -5.57
N ARG A 485 12.58 12.60 -6.90
CA ARG A 485 11.36 12.10 -7.57
C ARG A 485 11.13 10.63 -7.25
N ARG A 486 12.16 9.79 -7.35
CA ARG A 486 12.03 8.35 -7.06
C ARG A 486 11.76 8.06 -5.60
N LEU A 487 12.35 8.83 -4.68
CA LEU A 487 12.08 8.72 -3.24
C LEU A 487 10.63 9.07 -2.90
N THR A 488 10.09 10.15 -3.47
CA THR A 488 8.71 10.58 -3.22
C THR A 488 7.70 9.60 -3.81
N GLU A 489 7.97 9.01 -4.97
CA GLU A 489 7.15 7.95 -5.59
C GLU A 489 7.00 6.71 -4.71
N VAL A 490 8.07 6.34 -3.98
CA VAL A 490 8.03 5.20 -3.03
C VAL A 490 7.59 5.62 -1.61
N GLY A 491 7.11 6.85 -1.44
CA GLY A 491 6.53 7.35 -0.19
C GLY A 491 7.54 7.78 0.88
N VAL A 492 8.80 8.02 0.51
CA VAL A 492 9.84 8.51 1.42
C VAL A 492 9.82 10.03 1.50
N ARG A 493 9.87 10.58 2.72
CA ARG A 493 9.97 12.02 2.94
C ARG A 493 11.38 12.51 2.62
N VAL A 494 11.49 13.56 1.82
CA VAL A 494 12.77 14.18 1.50
C VAL A 494 12.94 15.45 2.34
N GLY A 495 14.07 15.55 3.04
CA GLY A 495 14.54 16.77 3.68
C GLY A 495 15.70 17.38 2.89
N LEU A 496 15.56 18.63 2.46
CA LEU A 496 16.68 19.36 1.85
C LEU A 496 17.62 19.81 2.99
N ALA A 497 18.81 19.22 3.08
CA ALA A 497 19.74 19.48 4.17
C ALA A 497 21.20 19.37 3.71
N HIS A 498 22.12 19.93 4.50
CA HIS A 498 23.57 19.92 4.23
C HIS A 498 23.92 20.38 2.82
N HIS A 499 23.27 21.47 2.38
CA HIS A 499 23.24 21.87 0.99
C HIS A 499 23.72 23.30 0.78
N ASN A 500 24.32 23.56 -0.37
CA ASN A 500 24.66 24.88 -0.90
C ASN A 500 23.77 25.27 -2.10
N GLY A 501 22.60 24.63 -2.26
CA GLY A 501 21.63 25.02 -3.28
C GLY A 501 21.18 26.47 -3.16
N SER A 502 21.06 27.16 -4.30
CA SER A 502 20.44 28.48 -4.37
C SER A 502 18.92 28.38 -4.11
N ALA A 503 18.26 29.52 -3.91
CA ALA A 503 16.80 29.55 -3.74
C ALA A 503 16.05 28.90 -4.93
N GLU A 504 16.57 29.05 -6.14
CA GLU A 504 16.02 28.44 -7.36
C GLU A 504 16.14 26.91 -7.33
N ILE A 505 17.30 26.37 -6.90
CA ILE A 505 17.51 24.93 -6.76
C ILE A 505 16.58 24.35 -5.69
N ILE A 506 16.48 25.01 -4.53
CA ILE A 506 15.61 24.59 -3.43
C ILE A 506 14.14 24.58 -3.85
N LYS A 507 13.71 25.55 -4.67
CA LYS A 507 12.33 25.63 -5.14
C LYS A 507 12.01 24.60 -6.23
N ALA A 508 13.01 24.19 -7.00
CA ALA A 508 12.85 23.21 -8.07
C ALA A 508 12.84 21.76 -7.55
N ALA A 509 13.58 21.50 -6.47
CA ALA A 509 13.56 20.26 -5.70
C ALA A 509 12.26 20.14 -4.88
#